data_AF-A0A8I2YFU1-F1
#
_entry.id   AF-A0A8I2YFU1-F1
#
_cell.length_a   1.000
_cell.length_b   1.000
_cell.length_c   1.000
_cell.angle_alpha   90.00
_cell.angle_beta   90.00
_cell.angle_gamma   90.00
#
_symmetry.space_group_name_H-M   'P 1'
#
loop_
_entity.id
_entity.type
_entity.pdbx_description
1 polymer ?
#
loop_
_entity_poly.entity_id
_entity_poly.type
_entity_poly.pdbx_seq_one_letter_code
_entity_poly.pdbx_strand_id
1 'polypeptide(L)'
;MPGRLHNLALCFDARFKRLGQLGDLEQAITLYSRVASAPTGPITTRFDASQNWILCARHARHHSLFHAHSVAITLLPQLAWIGFSLTRRYQELRYGADVVREAAAAALDAGLPRTAVEWLEQGRSIIWGELHQLRSSYEDLSSAHPEHAHRLRELSSALEQAGATREQSLSAISEGIPNEVHDATESLQQQTDRHCTLAIERDKLLQEIRSLPGFEQFLRYKEFSQLRASAHSGPVVILNTAENRCDALIVLAGVDHIIHVPLPHFTFKRSADLQMILKNFLRHAHIIRSDDREGQRTTLDGVSWQTFLATLWRCIVKPILDALAFSVRHVIGT
;
A
#
# COMPACT_ATOMS: atom_id res chain seq x y z
N MET A 1 6.22 24.87 -4.43
CA MET A 1 6.57 24.56 -3.03
C MET A 1 5.59 23.54 -2.44
N PRO A 2 5.92 22.24 -2.41
CA PRO A 2 5.00 21.17 -1.99
C PRO A 2 4.46 21.30 -0.55
N GLY A 3 5.29 21.72 0.42
CA GLY A 3 4.86 21.83 1.83
C GLY A 3 3.80 22.93 2.07
N ARG A 4 3.96 24.12 1.45
CA ARG A 4 2.96 25.20 1.56
C ARG A 4 1.63 24.81 0.91
N LEU A 5 1.69 24.12 -0.23
CA LEU A 5 0.51 23.61 -0.91
C LEU A 5 -0.18 22.52 -0.08
N HIS A 6 0.60 21.67 0.62
CA HIS A 6 0.06 20.66 1.53
C HIS A 6 -0.65 21.31 2.72
N ASN A 7 -0.04 22.31 3.37
CA ASN A 7 -0.67 23.04 4.48
C ASN A 7 -1.92 23.79 4.03
N LEU A 8 -1.88 24.41 2.85
CA LEU A 8 -3.06 25.06 2.29
C LEU A 8 -4.19 24.05 2.01
N ALA A 9 -3.86 22.87 1.49
CA ALA A 9 -4.81 21.79 1.28
C ALA A 9 -5.45 21.33 2.61
N LEU A 10 -4.63 21.19 3.66
CA LEU A 10 -5.11 20.88 5.02
C LEU A 10 -6.07 21.96 5.54
N CYS A 11 -5.80 23.24 5.30
CA CYS A 11 -6.70 24.33 5.68
C CYS A 11 -8.05 24.24 4.95
N PHE A 12 -8.05 23.94 3.64
CA PHE A 12 -9.29 23.75 2.88
C PHE A 12 -10.07 22.52 3.35
N ASP A 13 -9.40 21.39 3.60
CA ASP A 13 -10.04 20.18 4.15
C ASP A 13 -10.65 20.45 5.54
N ALA A 14 -9.90 21.13 6.43
CA ALA A 14 -10.41 21.51 7.74
C ALA A 14 -11.62 22.45 7.65
N ARG A 15 -11.61 23.39 6.69
CA ARG A 15 -12.75 24.29 6.45
C ARG A 15 -13.96 23.55 5.90
N PHE A 16 -13.75 22.61 4.97
CA PHE A 16 -14.79 21.71 4.48
C PHE A 16 -15.42 20.90 5.62
N LYS A 17 -14.60 20.26 6.46
CA LYS A 17 -15.09 19.47 7.61
C LYS A 17 -15.95 20.28 8.58
N ARG A 18 -15.72 21.59 8.68
CA ARG A 18 -16.49 22.50 9.55
C ARG A 18 -17.73 23.08 8.90
N LEU A 19 -17.65 23.44 7.62
CA LEU A 19 -18.68 24.24 6.93
C LEU A 19 -19.47 23.45 5.87
N GLY A 20 -19.01 22.27 5.49
CA GLY A 20 -19.63 21.42 4.46
C GLY A 20 -19.54 21.96 3.03
N GLN A 21 -18.70 22.97 2.77
CA GLN A 21 -18.63 23.63 1.47
C GLN A 21 -17.86 22.79 0.44
N LEU A 22 -18.56 22.24 -0.56
CA LEU A 22 -17.94 21.39 -1.59
C LEU A 22 -16.81 22.08 -2.38
N GLY A 23 -16.87 23.40 -2.54
CA GLY A 23 -15.79 24.16 -3.17
C GLY A 23 -14.45 24.04 -2.44
N ASP A 24 -14.48 23.93 -1.12
CA ASP A 24 -13.26 23.73 -0.31
C ASP A 24 -12.68 22.33 -0.52
N LEU A 25 -13.56 21.33 -0.61
CA LEU A 25 -13.16 19.96 -0.87
C LEU A 25 -12.48 19.83 -2.25
N GLU A 26 -13.03 20.50 -3.26
CA GLU A 26 -12.45 20.53 -4.61
C GLU A 26 -11.06 21.21 -4.64
N GLN A 27 -10.90 22.30 -3.90
CA GLN A 27 -9.60 22.96 -3.76
C GLN A 27 -8.59 22.08 -3.02
N ALA A 28 -9.02 21.40 -1.95
CA ALA A 28 -8.18 20.44 -1.23
C ALA A 28 -7.71 19.31 -2.16
N ILE A 29 -8.62 18.69 -2.93
CA ILE A 29 -8.31 17.65 -3.93
C ILE A 29 -7.28 18.15 -4.95
N THR A 30 -7.49 19.35 -5.49
CA THR A 30 -6.58 19.96 -6.48
C THR A 30 -5.19 20.19 -5.91
N LEU A 31 -5.09 20.67 -4.68
CA LEU A 31 -3.80 20.94 -4.03
C LEU A 31 -3.10 19.65 -3.62
N TYR A 32 -3.80 18.68 -3.03
CA TYR A 32 -3.21 17.40 -2.67
C TYR A 32 -2.70 16.63 -3.89
N SER A 33 -3.46 16.61 -5.00
CA SER A 33 -3.00 15.95 -6.23
C SER A 33 -1.72 16.58 -6.77
N ARG A 34 -1.62 17.92 -6.79
CA ARG A 34 -0.40 18.63 -7.17
C ARG A 34 0.79 18.29 -6.28
N VAL A 35 0.58 18.16 -4.97
CA VAL A 35 1.66 17.80 -4.03
C VAL A 35 2.10 16.36 -4.23
N ALA A 36 1.16 15.41 -4.30
CA ALA A 36 1.47 13.99 -4.44
C ALA A 36 2.19 13.67 -5.76
N SER A 37 1.72 14.27 -6.86
CA SER A 37 2.27 14.10 -8.20
C SER A 37 3.50 14.96 -8.50
N ALA A 38 3.93 15.83 -7.59
CA ALA A 38 5.11 16.65 -7.80
C ALA A 38 6.36 15.78 -7.98
N PRO A 39 7.25 16.04 -8.97
CA PRO A 39 8.48 15.28 -9.12
C PRO A 39 9.43 15.47 -7.93
N THR A 40 9.32 16.62 -7.25
CA THR A 40 10.18 17.03 -6.14
C THR A 40 9.40 17.19 -4.83
N GLY A 41 10.08 16.96 -3.71
CA GLY A 41 9.51 17.09 -2.35
C GLY A 41 9.72 15.83 -1.51
N PRO A 42 9.67 15.92 -0.17
CA PRO A 42 9.83 14.76 0.70
C PRO A 42 8.76 13.72 0.35
N ILE A 43 9.21 12.49 0.17
CA ILE A 43 8.33 11.36 -0.19
C ILE A 43 7.26 11.09 0.88
N THR A 44 7.54 11.37 2.15
CA THR A 44 6.58 11.35 3.25
C THR A 44 5.47 12.36 2.99
N THR A 45 5.82 13.64 2.77
CA THR A 45 4.84 14.69 2.43
C THR A 45 4.02 14.35 1.18
N ARG A 46 4.66 13.79 0.15
CA ARG A 46 3.98 13.38 -1.08
C ARG A 46 3.00 12.22 -0.83
N PHE A 47 3.39 11.27 0.00
CA PHE A 47 2.55 10.15 0.38
C PHE A 47 1.40 10.59 1.27
N ASP A 48 1.65 11.40 2.29
CA ASP A 48 0.64 12.00 3.15
C ASP A 48 -0.37 12.82 2.30
N ALA A 49 0.12 13.58 1.32
CA ALA A 49 -0.74 14.27 0.37
C ALA A 49 -1.57 13.29 -0.47
N SER A 50 -0.99 12.18 -0.93
CA SER A 50 -1.71 11.15 -1.69
C SER A 50 -2.81 10.48 -0.85
N GLN A 51 -2.57 10.24 0.44
CA GLN A 51 -3.57 9.70 1.35
C GLN A 51 -4.73 10.68 1.57
N ASN A 52 -4.42 11.94 1.84
CA ASN A 52 -5.46 12.96 2.01
C ASN A 52 -6.23 13.20 0.71
N TRP A 53 -5.56 13.11 -0.45
CA TRP A 53 -6.22 13.13 -1.75
C TRP A 53 -7.22 11.99 -1.91
N ILE A 54 -6.82 10.75 -1.60
CA ILE A 54 -7.71 9.57 -1.64
C ILE A 54 -8.93 9.79 -0.74
N LEU A 55 -8.73 10.27 0.49
CA LEU A 55 -9.82 10.49 1.45
C LEU A 55 -10.81 11.54 0.93
N CYS A 56 -10.31 12.69 0.48
CA CYS A 56 -11.15 13.77 -0.06
C CYS A 56 -11.88 13.32 -1.33
N ALA A 57 -11.16 12.68 -2.25
CA ALA A 57 -11.72 12.18 -3.51
C ALA A 57 -12.79 11.12 -3.26
N ARG A 58 -12.59 10.22 -2.29
CA ARG A 58 -13.60 9.23 -1.89
C ARG A 58 -14.86 9.92 -1.37
N HIS A 59 -14.71 10.88 -0.47
CA HIS A 59 -15.85 11.60 0.10
C HIS A 59 -16.67 12.33 -0.97
N ALA A 60 -15.98 12.97 -1.92
CA ALA A 60 -16.60 13.66 -3.05
C ALA A 60 -17.11 12.73 -4.17
N ARG A 61 -16.82 11.41 -4.13
CA ARG A 61 -16.93 10.50 -5.28
C ARG A 61 -16.27 11.08 -6.54
N HIS A 62 -15.11 11.70 -6.34
CA HIS A 62 -14.40 12.44 -7.36
C HIS A 62 -13.73 11.50 -8.37
N HIS A 63 -13.79 11.86 -9.65
CA HIS A 63 -13.25 11.07 -10.77
C HIS A 63 -11.76 10.75 -10.65
N SER A 64 -11.00 11.58 -9.91
CA SER A 64 -9.57 11.40 -9.72
C SER A 64 -9.20 10.32 -8.70
N LEU A 65 -10.16 9.65 -8.05
CA LEU A 65 -9.89 8.68 -6.98
C LEU A 65 -8.96 7.55 -7.44
N PHE A 66 -9.19 6.99 -8.63
CA PHE A 66 -8.33 5.96 -9.20
C PHE A 66 -6.88 6.45 -9.39
N HIS A 67 -6.72 7.67 -9.92
CA HIS A 67 -5.40 8.27 -10.11
C HIS A 67 -4.69 8.52 -8.77
N ALA A 68 -5.43 8.96 -7.74
CA ALA A 68 -4.90 9.13 -6.39
C ALA A 68 -4.31 7.82 -5.83
N HIS A 69 -5.04 6.71 -6.00
CA HIS A 69 -4.55 5.38 -5.64
C HIS A 69 -3.31 4.97 -6.44
N SER A 70 -3.29 5.20 -7.75
CA SER A 70 -2.13 4.91 -8.60
C SER A 70 -0.87 5.66 -8.14
N VAL A 71 -1.01 6.93 -7.76
CA VAL A 71 0.10 7.73 -7.23
C VAL A 71 0.56 7.16 -5.89
N ALA A 72 -0.35 6.91 -4.95
CA ALA A 72 -0.02 6.35 -3.65
C ALA A 72 0.74 5.02 -3.75
N ILE A 73 0.27 4.09 -4.59
CA ILE A 73 0.92 2.79 -4.83
C ILE A 73 2.34 2.94 -5.39
N THR A 74 2.56 3.92 -6.27
CA THR A 74 3.88 4.19 -6.86
C THR A 74 4.88 4.80 -5.85
N LEU A 75 4.37 5.46 -4.81
CA LEU A 75 5.19 6.04 -3.74
C LEU A 75 5.54 5.00 -2.65
N LEU A 76 4.73 3.94 -2.47
CA LEU A 76 4.94 2.92 -1.44
C LEU A 76 6.33 2.24 -1.47
N PRO A 77 6.85 1.75 -2.61
CA PRO A 77 8.19 1.15 -2.64
C PRO A 77 9.29 2.11 -2.18
N GLN A 78 9.13 3.39 -2.48
CA GLN A 78 10.10 4.43 -2.12
C GLN A 78 10.08 4.71 -0.61
N LEU A 79 8.91 4.64 0.03
CA LEU A 79 8.78 4.76 1.49
C LEU A 79 9.39 3.58 2.23
N ALA A 80 9.17 2.37 1.72
CA ALA A 80 9.73 1.15 2.31
C ALA A 80 11.26 1.19 2.36
N TRP A 81 11.89 1.88 1.39
CA TRP A 81 13.33 1.98 1.23
C TRP A 81 14.03 2.98 2.17
N ILE A 82 13.30 3.95 2.73
CA ILE A 82 13.89 5.04 3.52
C ILE A 82 14.35 4.61 4.91
N GLY A 83 14.17 3.33 5.26
CA GLY A 83 14.76 2.80 6.48
C GLY A 83 14.20 3.44 7.74
N PHE A 84 12.91 3.82 7.73
CA PHE A 84 12.21 4.35 8.90
C PHE A 84 12.55 3.57 10.17
N SER A 85 12.59 4.22 11.33
CA SER A 85 12.63 3.52 12.62
C SER A 85 11.54 2.45 12.66
N LEU A 86 11.81 1.32 13.34
CA LEU A 86 10.92 0.15 13.36
C LEU A 86 9.45 0.56 13.66
N THR A 87 9.26 1.48 14.60
CA THR A 87 7.96 2.01 15.02
C THR A 87 7.21 2.77 13.92
N ARG A 88 7.88 3.66 13.18
CA ARG A 88 7.27 4.40 12.07
C ARG A 88 6.98 3.46 10.89
N ARG A 89 7.86 2.49 10.64
CA ARG A 89 7.64 1.41 9.66
C ARG A 89 6.32 0.67 9.94
N TYR A 90 6.04 0.29 11.18
CA TYR A 90 4.80 -0.42 11.54
C TYR A 90 3.52 0.39 11.32
N GLN A 91 3.54 1.70 11.61
CA GLN A 91 2.39 2.57 11.35
C GLN A 91 2.15 2.72 9.84
N GLU A 92 3.20 3.00 9.07
CA GLU A 92 3.12 3.13 7.61
C GLU A 92 2.71 1.82 6.91
N LEU A 93 3.18 0.66 7.39
CA LEU A 93 2.81 -0.66 6.82
C LEU A 93 1.32 -0.97 6.97
N ARG A 94 0.72 -0.61 8.12
CA ARG A 94 -0.72 -0.81 8.35
C ARG A 94 -1.54 0.07 7.41
N TYR A 95 -1.20 1.35 7.29
CA TYR A 95 -1.88 2.24 6.34
C TYR A 95 -1.64 1.84 4.89
N GLY A 96 -0.44 1.36 4.55
CA GLY A 96 -0.13 0.82 3.23
C GLY A 96 -1.03 -0.35 2.85
N ALA A 97 -1.38 -1.23 3.80
CA ALA A 97 -2.30 -2.34 3.58
C ALA A 97 -3.72 -1.89 3.22
N ASP A 98 -4.22 -0.89 3.93
CA ASP A 98 -5.54 -0.33 3.66
C ASP A 98 -5.54 0.39 2.31
N VAL A 99 -4.50 1.17 2.00
CA VAL A 99 -4.35 1.87 0.71
C VAL A 99 -4.31 0.88 -0.45
N VAL A 100 -3.57 -0.22 -0.34
CA VAL A 100 -3.46 -1.25 -1.38
C VAL A 100 -4.80 -1.94 -1.64
N ARG A 101 -5.50 -2.36 -0.57
CA ARG A 101 -6.80 -3.03 -0.68
C ARG A 101 -7.84 -2.14 -1.35
N GLU A 102 -7.87 -0.88 -0.95
CA GLU A 102 -8.78 0.13 -1.51
C GLU A 102 -8.39 0.51 -2.95
N ALA A 103 -7.09 0.59 -3.25
CA ALA A 103 -6.61 0.77 -4.62
C ALA A 103 -7.06 -0.38 -5.52
N ALA A 104 -6.90 -1.63 -5.07
CA ALA A 104 -7.35 -2.80 -5.80
C ALA A 104 -8.87 -2.78 -6.02
N ALA A 105 -9.65 -2.40 -5.02
CA ALA A 105 -11.10 -2.21 -5.17
C ALA A 105 -11.43 -1.15 -6.23
N ALA A 106 -10.76 0.00 -6.20
CA ALA A 106 -10.94 1.06 -7.20
C ALA A 106 -10.56 0.60 -8.63
N ALA A 107 -9.51 -0.21 -8.77
CA ALA A 107 -9.15 -0.81 -10.06
C ALA A 107 -10.21 -1.79 -10.57
N LEU A 108 -10.82 -2.57 -9.68
CA LEU A 108 -11.92 -3.46 -10.04
C LEU A 108 -13.20 -2.68 -10.40
N ASP A 109 -13.48 -1.56 -9.73
CA ASP A 109 -14.60 -0.66 -10.11
C ASP A 109 -14.39 -0.08 -11.51
N ALA A 110 -13.13 0.19 -11.89
CA ALA A 110 -12.73 0.63 -13.22
C ALA A 110 -12.67 -0.49 -14.28
N GLY A 111 -12.96 -1.74 -13.91
CA GLY A 111 -12.89 -2.88 -14.84
C GLY A 111 -11.46 -3.31 -15.20
N LEU A 112 -10.48 -3.02 -14.34
CA LEU A 112 -9.05 -3.29 -14.54
C LEU A 112 -8.52 -4.37 -13.56
N PRO A 113 -8.91 -5.64 -13.70
CA PRO A 113 -8.52 -6.70 -12.76
C PRO A 113 -7.01 -7.01 -12.79
N ARG A 114 -6.33 -6.80 -13.94
CA ARG A 114 -4.86 -6.97 -14.05
C ARG A 114 -4.13 -6.00 -13.14
N THR A 115 -4.48 -4.72 -13.22
CA THR A 115 -3.94 -3.67 -12.36
C THR A 115 -4.26 -3.94 -10.89
N ALA A 116 -5.45 -4.46 -10.57
CA ALA A 116 -5.78 -4.86 -9.21
C ALA A 116 -4.84 -5.94 -8.67
N VAL A 117 -4.55 -6.99 -9.45
CA VAL A 117 -3.58 -8.03 -9.07
C VAL A 117 -2.17 -7.46 -8.91
N GLU A 118 -1.72 -6.63 -9.85
CA GLU A 118 -0.40 -5.99 -9.79
C GLU A 118 -0.26 -5.13 -8.53
N TRP A 119 -1.27 -4.34 -8.18
CA TRP A 119 -1.26 -3.51 -6.97
C TRP A 119 -1.31 -4.35 -5.69
N LEU A 120 -2.10 -5.44 -5.66
CA LEU A 120 -2.17 -6.36 -4.52
C LEU A 120 -0.84 -7.08 -4.27
N GLU A 121 -0.19 -7.56 -5.32
CA GLU A 121 1.11 -8.22 -5.21
C GLU A 121 2.20 -7.21 -4.78
N GLN A 122 2.21 -6.00 -5.34
CA GLN A 122 3.10 -4.93 -4.90
C GLN A 122 2.93 -4.63 -3.42
N GLY A 123 1.69 -4.40 -2.99
CA GLY A 123 1.39 -4.12 -1.60
C GLY A 123 1.81 -5.27 -0.69
N ARG A 124 1.51 -6.52 -1.05
CA ARG A 124 1.96 -7.70 -0.29
C ARG A 124 3.49 -7.73 -0.17
N SER A 125 4.24 -7.58 -1.25
CA SER A 125 5.71 -7.58 -1.21
C SER A 125 6.28 -6.50 -0.28
N ILE A 126 5.64 -5.34 -0.20
CA ILE A 126 6.06 -4.22 0.66
C ILE A 126 5.63 -4.43 2.12
N ILE A 127 4.36 -4.74 2.34
CA ILE A 127 3.72 -4.85 3.67
C ILE A 127 4.20 -6.08 4.41
N TRP A 128 4.20 -7.21 3.73
CA TRP A 128 4.59 -8.48 4.31
C TRP A 128 6.09 -8.64 4.37
N GLY A 129 6.84 -7.70 3.75
CA GLY A 129 8.27 -7.65 3.75
C GLY A 129 8.81 -9.05 3.79
N GLU A 130 8.74 -9.78 2.66
CA GLU A 130 9.67 -10.90 2.56
C GLU A 130 11.02 -10.31 2.92
N LEU A 131 11.48 -10.65 4.13
CA LEU A 131 12.74 -10.19 4.68
C LEU A 131 13.89 -10.60 3.74
N HIS A 132 13.60 -11.44 2.74
CA HIS A 132 14.43 -11.75 1.61
C HIS A 132 14.25 -10.87 0.37
N GLN A 133 13.09 -10.60 -0.25
CA GLN A 133 13.11 -9.98 -1.61
C GLN A 133 13.56 -8.51 -1.69
N LEU A 134 13.10 -7.61 -0.81
CA LEU A 134 13.56 -6.21 -0.81
C LEU A 134 14.99 -6.05 -0.24
N ARG A 135 15.40 -6.98 0.64
CA ARG A 135 16.80 -7.09 1.07
C ARG A 135 17.67 -7.73 0.00
N SER A 136 17.17 -8.72 -0.75
CA SER A 136 17.83 -9.44 -1.83
C SER A 136 18.11 -8.48 -2.95
N SER A 137 17.13 -7.74 -3.49
CA SER A 137 17.44 -6.80 -4.58
C SER A 137 18.48 -5.74 -4.19
N TYR A 138 18.55 -5.34 -2.92
CA TYR A 138 19.65 -4.51 -2.43
C TYR A 138 20.93 -5.27 -2.15
N GLU A 139 20.90 -6.47 -1.58
CA GLU A 139 22.06 -7.32 -1.32
C GLU A 139 22.69 -7.74 -2.65
N ASP A 140 21.88 -8.08 -3.63
CA ASP A 140 22.21 -8.30 -5.05
C ASP A 140 22.83 -7.03 -5.64
N LEU A 141 22.21 -5.84 -5.44
CA LEU A 141 22.82 -4.58 -5.90
C LEU A 141 24.12 -4.26 -5.15
N SER A 142 24.19 -4.54 -3.85
CA SER A 142 25.33 -4.26 -2.98
C SER A 142 26.46 -5.25 -3.24
N SER A 143 26.14 -6.44 -3.76
CA SER A 143 27.10 -7.48 -4.15
C SER A 143 27.59 -7.25 -5.57
N ALA A 144 26.71 -6.96 -6.52
CA ALA A 144 27.05 -6.77 -7.93
C ALA A 144 27.56 -5.34 -8.24
N HIS A 145 26.97 -4.32 -7.60
CA HIS A 145 27.21 -2.89 -7.86
C HIS A 145 27.29 -2.06 -6.56
N PRO A 146 28.25 -2.34 -5.67
CA PRO A 146 28.35 -1.74 -4.33
C PRO A 146 28.34 -0.21 -4.31
N GLU A 147 28.95 0.45 -5.31
CA GLU A 147 28.97 1.90 -5.41
C GLU A 147 27.57 2.51 -5.62
N HIS A 148 26.74 1.88 -6.47
CA HIS A 148 25.37 2.33 -6.72
C HIS A 148 24.51 2.15 -5.47
N ALA A 149 24.68 1.03 -4.78
CA ALA A 149 24.02 0.71 -3.53
C ALA A 149 24.36 1.74 -2.42
N HIS A 150 25.64 2.09 -2.29
CA HIS A 150 26.10 3.10 -1.34
C HIS A 150 25.51 4.49 -1.66
N ARG A 151 25.65 4.93 -2.91
CA ARG A 151 25.17 6.24 -3.36
C ARG A 151 23.66 6.38 -3.21
N LEU A 152 22.91 5.31 -3.46
CA LEU A 152 21.45 5.30 -3.27
C LEU A 152 21.08 5.48 -1.80
N ARG A 153 21.82 4.86 -0.89
CA ARG A 153 21.62 5.02 0.55
C ARG A 153 21.95 6.45 1.01
N GLU A 154 23.08 7.00 0.56
CA GLU A 154 23.50 8.37 0.90
C GLU A 154 22.48 9.40 0.42
N LEU A 155 22.04 9.32 -0.84
CA LEU A 155 21.03 10.22 -1.39
C LEU A 155 19.70 10.12 -0.66
N SER A 156 19.28 8.91 -0.29
CA SER A 156 18.03 8.69 0.46
C SER A 156 18.10 9.33 1.85
N SER A 157 19.21 9.14 2.57
CA SER A 157 19.44 9.76 3.88
C SER A 157 19.52 11.28 3.79
N ALA A 158 20.26 11.81 2.80
CA ALA A 158 20.38 13.24 2.59
C ALA A 158 19.04 13.92 2.25
N LEU A 159 18.18 13.24 1.48
CA LEU A 159 16.81 13.71 1.18
C LEU A 159 15.94 13.76 2.43
N GLU A 160 16.01 12.74 3.29
CA GLU A 160 15.23 12.70 4.53
C GLU A 160 15.68 13.80 5.51
N GLN A 161 17.00 13.97 5.69
CA GLN A 161 17.55 15.02 6.53
C GLN A 161 17.21 16.41 5.99
N ALA A 162 17.36 16.65 4.68
CA ALA A 162 16.98 17.92 4.06
C ALA A 162 15.48 18.21 4.21
N GLY A 163 14.62 17.18 4.17
CA GLY A 163 13.19 17.29 4.44
C GLY A 163 12.89 17.71 5.89
N ALA A 164 13.50 17.03 6.86
CA ALA A 164 13.30 17.27 8.29
C ALA A 164 13.81 18.67 8.73
N THR A 165 15.00 19.08 8.28
CA THR A 165 15.55 20.41 8.57
C THR A 165 14.66 21.51 7.99
N ARG A 166 14.09 21.30 6.80
CA ARG A 166 13.17 22.27 6.20
C ARG A 166 11.87 22.39 7.00
N GLU A 167 11.31 21.29 7.47
CA GLU A 167 10.12 21.31 8.34
C GLU A 167 10.37 22.10 9.64
N GLN A 168 11.55 21.93 10.25
CA GLN A 168 11.96 22.69 11.43
C GLN A 168 12.15 24.19 11.16
N SER A 169 12.77 24.56 10.03
CA SER A 169 12.90 25.97 9.63
C SER A 169 11.53 26.60 9.32
N LEU A 170 10.59 25.82 8.78
CA LEU A 170 9.22 26.26 8.52
C LEU A 170 8.42 26.47 9.81
N SER A 171 8.59 25.62 10.82
CA SER A 171 7.94 25.82 12.14
C SER A 171 8.48 27.06 12.85
N ALA A 172 9.79 27.30 12.80
CA ALA A 172 10.41 28.48 13.42
C ALA A 172 9.91 29.81 12.84
N ILE A 173 9.64 29.87 11.52
CA ILE A 173 9.05 31.05 10.88
C ILE A 173 7.59 31.25 11.28
N SER A 174 6.85 30.15 11.47
CA SER A 174 5.45 30.20 11.92
C SER A 174 5.30 30.70 13.36
N GLU A 175 6.33 30.60 14.19
CA GLU A 175 6.36 31.09 15.57
C GLU A 175 6.71 32.59 15.69
N GLY A 176 6.97 33.28 14.58
CA GLY A 176 6.99 34.75 14.52
C GLY A 176 8.21 35.41 15.17
N ILE A 177 9.40 34.83 15.05
CA ILE A 177 10.65 35.45 15.52
C ILE A 177 11.07 36.55 14.53
N PRO A 178 11.00 37.86 14.87
CA PRO A 178 10.98 38.94 13.85
C PRO A 178 12.33 39.30 13.22
N ASN A 179 13.46 38.90 13.81
CA ASN A 179 14.79 39.41 13.41
C ASN A 179 15.53 38.59 12.34
N GLU A 180 14.98 37.47 11.86
CA GLU A 180 15.69 36.56 10.94
C GLU A 180 14.94 36.31 9.61
N VAL A 181 13.91 37.12 9.28
CA VAL A 181 12.99 36.78 8.18
C VAL A 181 13.66 36.77 6.80
N HIS A 182 14.66 37.63 6.54
CA HIS A 182 15.36 37.69 5.25
C HIS A 182 16.40 36.56 5.08
N ASP A 183 17.27 36.35 6.09
CA ASP A 183 18.21 35.22 6.14
C ASP A 183 17.49 33.86 6.15
N ALA A 184 16.35 33.77 6.84
CA ALA A 184 15.53 32.56 6.85
C ALA A 184 14.90 32.30 5.48
N THR A 185 14.47 33.33 4.72
CA THR A 185 13.95 33.12 3.36
C THR A 185 15.03 32.68 2.37
N GLU A 186 16.24 33.22 2.44
CA GLU A 186 17.36 32.76 1.60
C GLU A 186 17.81 31.35 1.98
N SER A 187 17.90 31.05 3.28
CA SER A 187 18.17 29.70 3.80
C SER A 187 17.12 28.68 3.34
N LEU A 188 15.84 29.04 3.34
CA LEU A 188 14.76 28.17 2.85
C LEU A 188 14.77 27.94 1.34
N GLN A 189 15.15 28.96 0.58
CA GLN A 189 15.30 28.86 -0.86
C GLN A 189 16.46 27.91 -1.18
N GLN A 190 17.62 28.11 -0.55
CA GLN A 190 18.78 27.21 -0.68
C GLN A 190 18.46 25.78 -0.25
N GLN A 191 17.73 25.58 0.84
CA GLN A 191 17.27 24.25 1.28
C GLN A 191 16.32 23.61 0.27
N THR A 192 15.42 24.38 -0.35
CA THR A 192 14.51 23.88 -1.39
C THR A 192 15.26 23.50 -2.66
N ASP A 193 16.22 24.31 -3.08
CA ASP A 193 17.04 24.04 -4.26
C ASP A 193 17.91 22.81 -4.02
N ARG A 194 18.53 22.68 -2.84
CA ARG A 194 19.28 21.48 -2.42
C ARG A 194 18.39 20.24 -2.43
N HIS A 195 17.17 20.32 -1.90
CA HIS A 195 16.22 19.21 -1.91
C HIS A 195 15.79 18.82 -3.34
N CYS A 196 15.57 19.79 -4.22
CA CYS A 196 15.27 19.53 -5.63
C CYS A 196 16.44 18.81 -6.32
N THR A 197 17.66 19.29 -6.12
CA THR A 197 18.87 18.69 -6.69
C THR A 197 19.04 17.25 -6.25
N LEU A 198 18.94 16.97 -4.94
CA LEU A 198 19.05 15.61 -4.40
C LEU A 198 17.96 14.67 -4.95
N ALA A 199 16.74 15.17 -5.16
CA ALA A 199 15.64 14.36 -5.71
C ALA A 199 15.90 13.99 -7.18
N ILE A 200 16.39 14.96 -7.96
CA ILE A 200 16.79 14.74 -9.36
C ILE A 200 17.94 13.74 -9.44
N GLU A 201 18.96 13.87 -8.57
CA GLU A 201 20.09 12.95 -8.51
C GLU A 201 19.67 11.53 -8.16
N ARG A 202 18.74 11.38 -7.21
CA ARG A 202 18.18 10.06 -6.86
C ARG A 202 17.42 9.44 -8.04
N ASP A 203 16.57 10.22 -8.71
CA ASP A 203 15.79 9.69 -9.84
C ASP A 203 16.69 9.30 -11.02
N LYS A 204 17.77 10.06 -11.27
CA LYS A 204 18.83 9.68 -12.22
C LYS A 204 19.52 8.39 -11.81
N LEU A 205 19.94 8.26 -10.55
CA LEU A 205 20.58 7.05 -10.04
C LEU A 205 19.67 5.81 -10.17
N LEU A 206 18.36 5.96 -9.93
CA LEU A 206 17.41 4.88 -10.15
C LEU A 206 17.29 4.48 -11.63
N GLN A 207 17.44 5.42 -12.56
CA GLN A 207 17.50 5.11 -13.99
C GLN A 207 18.81 4.42 -14.36
N GLU A 208 19.94 4.87 -13.80
CA GLU A 208 21.25 4.23 -13.97
C GLU A 208 21.22 2.78 -13.48
N ILE A 209 20.71 2.53 -12.27
CA ILE A 209 20.57 1.17 -11.72
C ILE A 209 19.71 0.30 -12.64
N ARG A 210 18.61 0.83 -13.18
CA ARG A 210 17.72 0.10 -14.10
C ARG A 210 18.32 -0.14 -15.49
N SER A 211 19.43 0.51 -15.82
CA SER A 211 20.18 0.23 -17.05
C SER A 211 21.19 -0.91 -16.87
N LEU A 212 21.41 -1.37 -15.63
CA LEU A 212 22.32 -2.48 -15.33
C LEU A 212 21.66 -3.83 -15.65
N PRO A 213 22.40 -4.78 -16.25
CA PRO A 213 21.87 -6.11 -16.55
C PRO A 213 21.37 -6.82 -15.28
N GLY A 214 20.11 -7.27 -15.29
CA GLY A 214 19.47 -7.94 -14.15
C GLY A 214 18.81 -7.00 -13.13
N PHE A 215 18.91 -5.69 -13.32
CA PHE A 215 18.30 -4.66 -12.46
C PHE A 215 17.23 -3.82 -13.19
N GLU A 216 16.78 -4.23 -14.38
CA GLU A 216 15.85 -3.47 -15.23
C GLU A 216 14.51 -3.19 -14.51
N GLN A 217 14.13 -4.08 -13.60
CA GLN A 217 12.93 -3.97 -12.77
C GLN A 217 13.23 -3.52 -11.33
N PHE A 218 14.43 -2.99 -11.07
CA PHE A 218 14.82 -2.53 -9.74
C PHE A 218 13.84 -1.46 -9.22
N LEU A 219 13.19 -1.78 -8.10
CA LEU A 219 12.11 -0.97 -7.50
C LEU A 219 10.97 -0.64 -8.48
N ARG A 220 10.74 -1.47 -9.50
CA ARG A 220 9.52 -1.46 -10.32
C ARG A 220 8.61 -2.59 -9.90
N TYR A 221 7.36 -2.48 -10.29
CA TYR A 221 6.38 -3.54 -10.05
C TYR A 221 6.59 -4.71 -10.99
N LYS A 222 6.29 -5.92 -10.51
CA LYS A 222 6.15 -7.09 -11.38
C LYS A 222 4.89 -6.90 -12.23
N GLU A 223 5.05 -6.95 -13.54
CA GLU A 223 3.93 -6.94 -14.47
C GLU A 223 3.12 -8.23 -14.34
N PHE A 224 1.83 -8.19 -14.69
CA PHE A 224 0.96 -9.36 -14.67
C PHE A 224 1.53 -10.54 -15.47
N SER A 225 2.25 -10.27 -16.57
CA SER A 225 2.93 -11.27 -17.39
C SER A 225 3.89 -12.16 -16.58
N GLN A 226 4.60 -11.57 -15.62
CA GLN A 226 5.52 -12.25 -14.72
C GLN A 226 4.78 -12.95 -13.59
N LEU A 227 3.74 -12.33 -13.04
CA LEU A 227 2.93 -12.90 -11.96
C LEU A 227 2.16 -14.14 -12.40
N ARG A 228 1.70 -14.19 -13.66
CA ARG A 228 1.00 -15.34 -14.24
C ARG A 228 1.84 -16.61 -14.23
N ALA A 229 3.16 -16.51 -14.36
CA ALA A 229 4.05 -17.67 -14.34
C ALA A 229 3.90 -18.45 -13.03
N SER A 230 3.61 -17.78 -11.91
CA SER A 230 3.38 -18.41 -10.60
C SER A 230 2.18 -19.36 -10.55
N ALA A 231 1.25 -19.28 -11.51
CA ALA A 231 0.11 -20.19 -11.62
C ALA A 231 0.44 -21.52 -12.33
N HIS A 232 1.71 -21.81 -12.63
CA HIS A 232 2.13 -23.02 -13.38
C HIS A 232 1.69 -24.34 -12.72
N SER A 233 1.56 -24.38 -11.39
CA SER A 233 1.16 -25.57 -10.63
C SER A 233 -0.34 -25.63 -10.30
N GLY A 234 -1.12 -24.65 -10.76
CA GLY A 234 -2.56 -24.60 -10.54
C GLY A 234 -3.09 -23.17 -10.39
N PRO A 235 -4.43 -23.01 -10.30
CA PRO A 235 -5.04 -21.70 -10.12
C PRO A 235 -4.55 -21.01 -8.83
N VAL A 236 -4.13 -19.75 -8.97
CA VAL A 236 -3.79 -18.89 -7.83
C VAL A 236 -4.97 -17.98 -7.55
N VAL A 237 -5.47 -17.99 -6.32
CA VAL A 237 -6.61 -17.18 -5.90
C VAL A 237 -6.14 -16.10 -4.93
N ILE A 238 -6.38 -14.85 -5.31
CA ILE A 238 -6.08 -13.67 -4.49
C ILE A 238 -7.41 -13.13 -3.96
N LEU A 239 -7.50 -13.00 -2.63
CA LEU A 239 -8.67 -12.41 -1.98
C LEU A 239 -8.40 -10.95 -1.66
N ASN A 240 -9.25 -10.06 -2.15
CA ASN A 240 -9.29 -8.67 -1.72
C ASN A 240 -10.53 -8.44 -0.86
N THR A 241 -10.33 -7.79 0.27
CA THR A 241 -11.43 -7.27 1.07
C THR A 241 -11.25 -5.75 1.10
N ALA A 242 -12.30 -4.99 0.88
CA ALA A 242 -12.31 -3.53 0.95
C ALA A 242 -13.61 -3.09 1.62
N GLU A 243 -13.70 -1.84 2.07
CA GLU A 243 -14.89 -1.38 2.80
C GLU A 243 -16.18 -1.56 1.99
N ASN A 244 -16.11 -1.26 0.68
CA ASN A 244 -17.27 -1.25 -0.21
C ASN A 244 -17.48 -2.56 -1.00
N ARG A 245 -16.46 -3.41 -1.11
CA ARG A 245 -16.51 -4.63 -1.92
C ARG A 245 -15.53 -5.69 -1.43
N CYS A 246 -15.84 -6.95 -1.70
CA CYS A 246 -14.98 -8.09 -1.42
C CYS A 246 -14.95 -8.98 -2.66
N ASP A 247 -13.78 -9.44 -3.05
CA ASP A 247 -13.54 -10.05 -4.36
C ASP A 247 -12.51 -11.16 -4.27
N ALA A 248 -12.66 -12.16 -5.14
CA ALA A 248 -11.63 -13.12 -5.45
C ALA A 248 -11.16 -12.91 -6.89
N LEU A 249 -9.84 -12.90 -7.08
CA LEU A 249 -9.18 -12.77 -8.38
C LEU A 249 -8.41 -14.05 -8.64
N ILE A 250 -8.72 -14.72 -9.74
CA ILE A 250 -8.15 -16.02 -10.06
C ILE A 250 -7.21 -15.86 -11.26
N VAL A 251 -5.96 -16.25 -11.05
CA VAL A 251 -4.90 -16.28 -12.05
C VAL A 251 -4.69 -17.73 -12.49
N LEU A 252 -4.78 -17.97 -13.81
CA LEU A 252 -4.58 -19.27 -14.42
C LEU A 252 -3.32 -19.26 -15.30
N ALA A 253 -2.58 -20.36 -15.31
CA ALA A 253 -1.44 -20.53 -16.21
C ALA A 253 -1.88 -20.45 -17.68
N GLY A 254 -1.12 -19.73 -18.50
CA GLY A 254 -1.36 -19.63 -19.95
C GLY A 254 -2.56 -18.78 -20.36
N VAL A 255 -3.40 -18.33 -19.42
CA VAL A 255 -4.55 -17.47 -19.70
C VAL A 255 -4.18 -16.03 -19.42
N ASP A 256 -4.42 -15.14 -20.39
CA ASP A 256 -4.05 -13.73 -20.24
C ASP A 256 -5.11 -12.90 -19.48
N HIS A 257 -6.32 -13.43 -19.26
CA HIS A 257 -7.34 -12.74 -18.46
C HIS A 257 -7.41 -13.30 -17.03
N ILE A 258 -7.85 -12.44 -16.11
CA ILE A 258 -8.14 -12.81 -14.72
C ILE A 258 -9.61 -13.13 -14.61
N ILE A 259 -9.95 -14.24 -13.96
CA ILE A 259 -11.33 -14.52 -13.61
C ILE A 259 -11.64 -13.76 -12.32
N HIS A 260 -12.48 -12.74 -12.44
CA HIS A 260 -12.94 -11.94 -11.31
C HIS A 260 -14.24 -12.52 -10.76
N VAL A 261 -14.25 -12.81 -9.46
CA VAL A 261 -15.39 -13.39 -8.74
C VAL A 261 -15.79 -12.42 -7.61
N PRO A 262 -16.87 -11.64 -7.77
CA PRO A 262 -17.42 -10.85 -6.68
C PRO A 262 -17.90 -11.75 -5.54
N LEU A 263 -17.66 -11.34 -4.28
CA LEU A 263 -18.08 -12.07 -3.08
C LEU A 263 -19.16 -11.26 -2.32
N PRO A 264 -20.39 -11.13 -2.84
CA PRO A 264 -21.42 -10.24 -2.27
C PRO A 264 -21.89 -10.67 -0.87
N HIS A 265 -21.69 -11.93 -0.50
CA HIS A 265 -22.02 -12.45 0.83
C HIS A 265 -20.83 -12.36 1.80
N PHE A 266 -19.75 -11.70 1.41
CA PHE A 266 -18.58 -11.47 2.24
C PHE A 266 -18.35 -9.97 2.40
N THR A 267 -18.10 -9.51 3.62
CA THR A 267 -17.92 -8.09 3.93
C THR A 267 -16.62 -7.87 4.67
N PHE A 268 -16.10 -6.64 4.63
CA PHE A 268 -14.91 -6.28 5.40
C PHE A 268 -15.07 -6.57 6.90
N LYS A 269 -16.22 -6.21 7.47
CA LYS A 269 -16.56 -6.51 8.87
C LYS A 269 -16.51 -8.02 9.14
N ARG A 270 -17.13 -8.82 8.28
CA ARG A 270 -17.13 -10.29 8.41
C ARG A 270 -15.72 -10.88 8.31
N SER A 271 -14.85 -10.31 7.47
CA SER A 271 -13.44 -10.69 7.41
C SER A 271 -12.71 -10.42 8.73
N ALA A 272 -12.92 -9.24 9.33
CA ALA A 272 -12.34 -8.89 10.63
C ALA A 272 -12.86 -9.82 11.76
N ASP A 273 -14.16 -10.09 11.79
CA ASP A 273 -14.79 -11.01 12.75
C ASP A 273 -14.19 -12.42 12.64
N LEU A 274 -14.07 -12.96 11.43
CA LEU A 274 -13.46 -14.28 11.20
C LEU A 274 -11.97 -14.31 11.56
N GLN A 275 -11.23 -13.22 11.32
CA GLN A 275 -9.83 -13.13 11.74
C GLN A 275 -9.69 -13.19 13.26
N MET A 276 -10.58 -12.52 13.99
CA MET A 276 -10.62 -12.57 15.46
C MET A 276 -10.95 -13.98 15.96
N ILE A 277 -11.98 -14.60 15.40
CA ILE A 277 -12.37 -15.99 15.71
C ILE A 277 -11.20 -16.96 15.46
N LEU A 278 -10.52 -16.85 14.32
CA LEU A 278 -9.36 -17.69 13.99
C LEU A 278 -8.20 -17.48 14.98
N LYS A 279 -7.88 -16.23 15.33
CA LYS A 279 -6.87 -15.92 16.35
C LYS A 279 -7.21 -16.55 17.70
N ASN A 280 -8.48 -16.52 18.10
CA ASN A 280 -8.94 -17.17 19.32
C ASN A 280 -8.73 -18.69 19.24
N PHE A 281 -9.14 -19.35 18.14
CA PHE A 281 -8.89 -20.77 17.94
C PHE A 281 -7.40 -21.14 18.01
N LEU A 282 -6.54 -20.38 17.34
CA LEU A 282 -5.09 -20.65 17.32
C LEU A 282 -4.44 -20.45 18.70
N ARG A 283 -4.86 -19.45 19.47
CA ARG A 283 -4.38 -19.26 20.86
C ARG A 283 -4.74 -20.46 21.73
N HIS A 284 -5.96 -20.95 21.64
CA HIS A 284 -6.40 -22.12 22.42
C HIS A 284 -5.72 -23.40 21.94
N ALA A 285 -5.54 -23.59 20.63
CA ALA A 285 -4.81 -24.74 20.08
C ALA A 285 -3.33 -24.77 20.49
N HIS A 286 -2.67 -23.61 20.66
CA HIS A 286 -1.31 -23.53 21.19
C HIS A 286 -1.24 -23.82 22.70
N ILE A 287 -2.27 -23.49 23.47
CA ILE A 287 -2.35 -23.79 24.91
C ILE A 287 -2.61 -25.29 25.14
N ILE A 288 -3.39 -25.95 24.27
CA ILE A 288 -3.79 -27.36 24.41
C ILE A 288 -2.67 -28.34 23.99
N ARG A 289 -1.61 -27.89 23.31
CA ARG A 289 -0.49 -28.76 22.89
C ARG A 289 0.41 -29.27 24.03
N SER A 290 0.10 -28.94 25.29
CA SER A 290 0.90 -29.35 26.45
C SER A 290 0.28 -30.45 27.32
N ASP A 291 -0.94 -30.93 27.04
CA ASP A 291 -1.47 -32.09 27.79
C ASP A 291 -2.54 -32.83 26.99
N ASP A 292 -2.46 -34.16 27.02
CA ASP A 292 -3.36 -35.09 26.34
C ASP A 292 -4.85 -34.83 26.63
N ARG A 293 -5.70 -34.86 25.59
CA ARG A 293 -6.84 -35.79 25.42
C ARG A 293 -7.89 -35.31 24.39
N GLU A 294 -8.24 -36.26 23.53
CA GLU A 294 -9.57 -36.52 22.96
C GLU A 294 -10.59 -35.38 22.85
N GLY A 295 -10.85 -34.96 21.60
CA GLY A 295 -12.21 -34.76 21.12
C GLY A 295 -13.04 -33.61 21.71
N GLN A 296 -12.47 -32.72 22.52
CA GLN A 296 -13.22 -31.60 23.04
C GLN A 296 -13.42 -30.55 21.94
N ARG A 297 -14.64 -30.54 21.39
CA ARG A 297 -15.14 -29.54 20.44
C ARG A 297 -14.93 -28.16 21.05
N THR A 298 -13.85 -27.49 20.65
CA THR A 298 -13.56 -26.13 21.06
C THR A 298 -14.64 -25.22 20.48
N THR A 299 -15.61 -24.87 21.32
CA THR A 299 -16.52 -23.75 21.07
C THR A 299 -15.91 -22.53 21.75
N LEU A 300 -15.56 -21.51 20.96
CA LEU A 300 -15.04 -20.25 21.46
C LEU A 300 -16.04 -19.15 21.10
N ASP A 301 -16.44 -18.36 22.08
CA ASP A 301 -17.44 -17.28 21.93
C ASP A 301 -18.76 -17.75 21.27
N GLY A 302 -19.20 -18.99 21.56
CA GLY A 302 -20.41 -19.58 20.98
C GLY A 302 -20.30 -20.03 19.52
N VAL A 303 -19.13 -19.84 18.87
CA VAL A 303 -18.88 -20.30 17.50
C VAL A 303 -18.05 -21.58 17.53
N SER A 304 -18.55 -22.62 16.87
CA SER A 304 -17.79 -23.86 16.68
C SER A 304 -16.86 -23.77 15.46
N TRP A 305 -15.77 -24.53 15.47
CA TRP A 305 -14.86 -24.65 14.31
C TRP A 305 -15.61 -25.08 13.04
N GLN A 306 -16.63 -25.94 13.16
CA GLN A 306 -17.47 -26.36 12.03
C GLN A 306 -18.28 -25.18 11.46
N THR A 307 -18.84 -24.32 12.31
CA THR A 307 -19.59 -23.13 11.88
C THR A 307 -18.67 -22.12 11.20
N PHE A 308 -17.45 -21.96 11.72
CA PHE A 308 -16.39 -21.16 11.11
C PHE A 308 -16.05 -21.66 9.70
N LEU A 309 -15.73 -22.95 9.55
CA LEU A 309 -15.42 -23.55 8.25
C LEU A 309 -16.61 -23.50 7.28
N ALA A 310 -17.83 -23.75 7.76
CA ALA A 310 -19.04 -23.64 6.94
C ALA A 310 -19.24 -22.21 6.41
N THR A 311 -18.89 -21.20 7.20
CA THR A 311 -18.96 -19.79 6.79
C THR A 311 -17.94 -19.49 5.69
N LEU A 312 -16.68 -19.92 5.86
CA LEU A 312 -15.64 -19.79 4.83
C LEU A 312 -16.01 -20.52 3.54
N TRP A 313 -16.56 -21.74 3.66
CA TRP A 313 -17.00 -22.51 2.51
C TRP A 313 -18.08 -21.79 1.70
N ARG A 314 -19.15 -21.35 2.37
CA ARG A 314 -20.29 -20.72 1.70
C ARG A 314 -19.97 -19.36 1.12
N CYS A 315 -19.17 -18.55 1.82
CA CYS A 315 -18.94 -17.16 1.44
C CYS A 315 -17.74 -16.95 0.51
N ILE A 316 -16.78 -17.89 0.50
CA ILE A 316 -15.51 -17.72 -0.22
C ILE A 316 -15.27 -18.92 -1.14
N VAL A 317 -15.09 -20.12 -0.57
CA VAL A 317 -14.57 -21.28 -1.32
C VAL A 317 -15.53 -21.73 -2.42
N LYS A 318 -16.81 -21.90 -2.10
CA LYS A 318 -17.80 -22.37 -3.06
C LYS A 318 -17.92 -21.43 -4.28
N PRO A 319 -18.11 -20.10 -4.12
CA PRO A 319 -18.11 -19.17 -5.26
C PRO A 319 -16.88 -19.28 -6.17
N ILE A 320 -15.70 -19.48 -5.57
CA ILE A 320 -14.44 -19.62 -6.32
C ILE A 320 -14.39 -20.93 -7.10
N LEU A 321 -14.78 -22.06 -6.49
CA LEU A 321 -14.79 -23.36 -7.15
C LEU A 321 -15.85 -23.43 -8.26
N ASP A 322 -17.03 -22.83 -8.02
CA ASP A 322 -18.08 -22.70 -9.02
C ASP A 322 -17.57 -21.90 -10.23
N ALA A 323 -16.85 -20.80 -10.00
CA ALA A 323 -16.25 -19.99 -11.07
C ALA A 323 -15.12 -20.71 -11.83
N LEU A 324 -14.38 -21.60 -11.17
CA LEU A 324 -13.39 -22.47 -11.80
C LEU A 324 -14.00 -23.66 -12.54
N ALA A 325 -15.32 -23.81 -12.51
CA ALA A 325 -16.06 -24.97 -13.01
C ALA A 325 -15.54 -26.31 -12.42
N PHE A 326 -14.94 -26.29 -11.23
CA PHE A 326 -14.56 -27.50 -10.53
C PHE A 326 -15.82 -28.13 -9.93
N SER A 327 -16.25 -29.26 -10.50
CA SER A 327 -17.34 -30.04 -9.94
C SER A 327 -16.86 -30.73 -8.66
N VAL A 328 -17.32 -30.26 -7.50
CA VAL A 328 -17.09 -30.92 -6.20
C VAL A 328 -17.85 -32.24 -6.20
N ARG A 329 -17.19 -33.32 -6.62
CA ARG A 329 -17.74 -34.67 -6.46
C ARG A 329 -17.78 -34.98 -4.97
N HIS A 330 -18.99 -35.10 -4.42
CA HIS A 330 -19.17 -35.78 -3.14
C HIS A 330 -18.67 -37.21 -3.30
N VAL A 331 -17.49 -37.50 -2.75
CA VAL A 331 -17.08 -38.88 -2.48
C VAL A 331 -17.98 -39.35 -1.36
N ILE A 332 -19.11 -39.96 -1.71
CA ILE A 332 -19.87 -40.79 -0.79
C ILE A 332 -18.95 -41.96 -0.50
N GLY A 333 -18.29 -41.93 0.66
CA GLY A 333 -17.52 -43.07 1.15
C GLY A 333 -18.44 -44.28 1.23
N THR A 334 -18.13 -45.31 0.45
CA THR A 334 -18.69 -46.66 0.57
C THR A 334 -18.15 -47.37 1.78
#